data_AF-A0A9D2CNH4-F1
#
_entry.id   AF-A0A9D2CNH4-F1
#
_cell.length_a   1.000
_cell.length_b   1.000
_cell.length_c   1.000
_cell.angle_alpha   90.00
_cell.angle_beta   90.00
_cell.angle_gamma   90.00
#
_symmetry.space_group_name_H-M   'P 1'
#
loop_
_entity.id
_entity.type
_entity.pdbx_description
1 polymer ?
#
loop_
_entity_poly.entity_id
_entity_poly.type
_entity_poly.pdbx_seq_one_letter_code
_entity_poly.pdbx_strand_id
1 'polypeptide(L)'
;MTLMTNLLENTQKDSRKNFADFYNTFDLDNIFSKPVANFVLNGKREVKNQQVVMSFLSKCISIYREHTRDYVHFSTSTHDLYEEYNLTHEIGIIPESLQVSTGREVLAINRAISDDEKSINAKATNDVRDALELDLISPKRSLDSIFNNVMAYQELDRRLMRAQIGDGLNIKTIYDVSQETKIPTDMLENLSLACHHKDDFENVYAKLTELQIPYQFN
;
A
#
# COMPACT_ATOMS: atom_id res chain seq x y z
N MET A 1 0.88 -24.80 -8.08
CA MET A 1 1.34 -23.56 -7.42
C MET A 1 0.27 -23.16 -6.42
N THR A 2 0.62 -22.83 -5.17
CA THR A 2 -0.38 -22.47 -4.14
C THR A 2 -0.66 -20.96 -4.19
N LEU A 3 -1.80 -20.52 -3.63
CA LEU A 3 -2.08 -19.09 -3.51
C LEU A 3 -1.03 -18.36 -2.65
N MET A 4 -0.46 -19.06 -1.65
CA MET A 4 0.67 -18.54 -0.90
C MET A 4 1.90 -18.25 -1.77
N THR A 5 2.23 -19.11 -2.74
CA THR A 5 3.33 -18.85 -3.67
C THR A 5 3.09 -17.56 -4.46
N ASN A 6 1.89 -17.38 -5.02
CA ASN A 6 1.53 -16.18 -5.77
C ASN A 6 1.57 -14.90 -4.92
N LEU A 7 1.26 -15.03 -3.62
CA LEU A 7 1.33 -13.92 -2.67
C LEU A 7 2.79 -13.53 -2.38
N LEU A 8 3.66 -14.53 -2.17
CA LEU A 8 5.08 -14.30 -1.83
C LEU A 8 5.88 -13.67 -2.98
N GLU A 9 5.44 -13.81 -4.23
CA GLU A 9 6.01 -13.08 -5.36
C GLU A 9 5.92 -11.55 -5.17
N ASN A 10 4.88 -11.05 -4.51
CA ASN A 10 4.75 -9.61 -4.23
C ASN A 10 5.79 -9.12 -3.22
N THR A 11 6.23 -9.98 -2.29
CA THR A 11 7.30 -9.64 -1.33
C THR A 11 8.66 -9.47 -2.01
N GLN A 12 8.86 -10.11 -3.17
CA GLN A 12 10.06 -9.91 -3.97
C GLN A 12 10.07 -8.51 -4.60
N LYS A 13 8.91 -8.04 -5.06
CA LYS A 13 8.72 -6.70 -5.65
C LYS A 13 8.76 -5.58 -4.63
N ASP A 14 8.08 -5.78 -3.50
CA ASP A 14 8.03 -4.84 -2.38
C ASP A 14 8.10 -5.61 -1.06
N SER A 15 9.19 -5.43 -0.30
CA SER A 15 9.41 -6.14 0.97
C SER A 15 8.39 -5.80 2.07
N ARG A 16 7.58 -4.75 1.88
CA ARG A 16 6.45 -4.40 2.76
C ARG A 16 5.25 -5.31 2.49
N LYS A 17 5.04 -5.75 1.25
CA LYS A 17 3.89 -6.54 0.80
C LYS A 17 4.05 -8.02 1.17
N ASN A 18 3.77 -8.37 2.42
CA ASN A 18 3.91 -9.71 2.98
C ASN A 18 2.55 -10.30 3.43
N PHE A 19 2.52 -11.54 3.93
CA PHE A 19 1.28 -12.19 4.37
C PHE A 19 0.52 -11.41 5.46
N ALA A 20 1.22 -10.78 6.41
CA ALA A 20 0.55 -9.99 7.44
C ALA A 20 -0.12 -8.73 6.85
N ASP A 21 0.55 -8.07 5.92
CA ASP A 21 0.00 -6.90 5.22
C ASP A 21 -1.21 -7.28 4.37
N PHE A 22 -1.10 -8.34 3.58
CA PHE A 22 -2.22 -8.90 2.81
C PHE A 22 -3.42 -9.26 3.69
N TYR A 23 -3.17 -9.95 4.80
CA TYR A 23 -4.23 -10.37 5.73
C TYR A 23 -4.99 -9.18 6.32
N ASN A 24 -4.27 -8.11 6.66
CA ASN A 24 -4.85 -6.88 7.20
C ASN A 24 -5.51 -6.03 6.11
N THR A 25 -4.96 -6.02 4.90
CA THR A 25 -5.50 -5.25 3.76
C THR A 25 -6.93 -5.69 3.43
N PHE A 26 -7.18 -6.99 3.46
CA PHE A 26 -8.47 -7.57 3.12
C PHE A 26 -9.27 -8.00 4.34
N ASP A 27 -9.00 -7.46 5.53
CA ASP A 27 -9.72 -7.76 6.78
C ASP A 27 -10.12 -9.24 6.92
N LEU A 28 -9.16 -10.15 6.66
CA LEU A 28 -9.46 -11.58 6.57
C LEU A 28 -9.82 -12.19 7.93
N ASP A 29 -9.58 -11.46 9.02
CA ASP A 29 -10.02 -11.78 10.36
C ASP A 29 -11.55 -11.87 10.50
N ASN A 30 -12.29 -11.21 9.63
CA ASN A 30 -13.75 -11.36 9.53
C ASN A 30 -14.19 -12.77 9.06
N ILE A 31 -13.28 -13.55 8.47
CA ILE A 31 -13.58 -14.88 7.90
C ILE A 31 -12.80 -15.97 8.63
N PHE A 32 -11.50 -15.75 8.86
CA PHE A 32 -10.57 -16.72 9.40
C PHE A 32 -9.63 -16.07 10.38
N SER A 33 -9.23 -16.77 11.44
CA SER A 33 -8.03 -16.36 12.17
C SER A 33 -6.78 -16.44 11.28
N LYS A 34 -5.78 -15.61 11.56
CA LYS A 34 -4.53 -15.53 10.79
C LYS A 34 -3.83 -16.89 10.57
N PRO A 35 -3.72 -17.80 11.56
CA PRO A 35 -3.16 -19.13 11.32
C PRO A 35 -3.99 -19.95 10.32
N VAL A 36 -5.33 -19.83 10.38
CA VAL A 36 -6.25 -20.55 9.49
C VAL A 36 -6.11 -20.04 8.06
N ALA A 37 -6.12 -18.72 7.85
CA ALA A 37 -5.89 -18.13 6.54
C ALA A 37 -4.55 -18.59 5.94
N ASN A 38 -3.49 -18.63 6.75
CA ASN A 38 -2.19 -19.14 6.31
C ASN A 38 -2.26 -20.61 5.87
N PHE A 39 -2.93 -21.49 6.64
CA PHE A 39 -3.08 -22.89 6.24
C PHE A 39 -3.91 -23.06 4.97
N VAL A 40 -4.98 -22.29 4.80
CA VAL A 40 -5.85 -22.32 3.60
C VAL A 40 -5.06 -21.91 2.36
N LEU A 41 -4.33 -20.78 2.41
CA LEU A 41 -3.51 -20.30 1.29
C LEU A 41 -2.38 -21.27 0.90
N ASN A 42 -1.88 -22.05 1.87
CA ASN A 42 -0.89 -23.10 1.66
C ASN A 42 -1.50 -24.43 1.18
N GLY A 43 -2.83 -24.54 1.04
CA GLY A 43 -3.50 -25.80 0.69
C GLY A 43 -3.43 -26.87 1.79
N LYS A 44 -3.16 -26.46 3.05
CA LYS A 44 -3.02 -27.36 4.21
C LYS A 44 -4.33 -27.52 5.00
N ARG A 45 -5.37 -26.76 4.65
CA ARG A 45 -6.68 -26.81 5.29
C ARG A 45 -7.78 -26.47 4.28
N GLU A 46 -8.84 -27.29 4.28
CA GLU A 46 -10.08 -27.01 3.57
C GLU A 46 -11.05 -26.21 4.44
N VAL A 47 -11.95 -25.48 3.79
CA VAL A 47 -13.01 -24.69 4.43
C VAL A 47 -14.36 -24.96 3.75
N LYS A 48 -15.45 -24.64 4.47
CA LYS A 48 -16.79 -24.65 3.88
C LYS A 48 -16.82 -23.71 2.67
N ASN A 49 -17.56 -24.09 1.62
CA ASN A 49 -17.63 -23.34 0.36
C ASN A 49 -16.24 -23.11 -0.28
N GLN A 50 -15.36 -24.12 -0.20
CA GLN A 50 -13.96 -24.07 -0.68
C GLN A 50 -13.81 -23.35 -2.02
N GLN A 51 -14.62 -23.68 -3.03
CA GLN A 51 -14.52 -23.06 -4.36
C GLN A 51 -14.75 -21.55 -4.33
N VAL A 52 -15.74 -21.09 -3.55
CA VAL A 52 -16.08 -19.66 -3.42
C VAL A 52 -14.97 -18.93 -2.67
N VAL A 53 -14.51 -19.49 -1.54
CA VAL A 53 -13.42 -18.89 -0.75
C VAL A 53 -12.13 -18.81 -1.56
N MET A 54 -11.76 -19.88 -2.26
CA MET A 54 -10.53 -19.90 -3.06
C MET A 54 -10.62 -18.93 -4.24
N SER A 55 -11.80 -18.76 -4.85
CA SER A 55 -12.03 -17.72 -5.86
C SER A 55 -11.86 -16.33 -5.27
N PHE A 56 -12.46 -16.05 -4.11
CA PHE A 56 -12.31 -14.79 -3.39
C PHE A 56 -10.84 -14.48 -3.02
N LEU A 57 -10.11 -15.44 -2.45
CA LEU A 57 -8.70 -15.25 -2.09
C LEU A 57 -7.84 -15.01 -3.33
N SER A 58 -8.13 -15.69 -4.44
CA SER A 58 -7.44 -15.46 -5.72
C SER A 58 -7.67 -14.04 -6.24
N LYS A 59 -8.90 -13.52 -6.13
CA LYS A 59 -9.26 -12.14 -6.48
C LYS A 59 -8.51 -11.12 -5.62
N CYS A 60 -8.46 -11.34 -4.30
CA CYS A 60 -7.68 -10.51 -3.38
C CYS A 60 -6.20 -10.45 -3.79
N ILE A 61 -5.61 -11.60 -4.14
CA ILE A 61 -4.21 -11.65 -4.60
C ILE A 61 -4.01 -10.90 -5.92
N SER A 62 -4.98 -10.94 -6.84
CA SER A 62 -4.91 -10.17 -8.10
C SER A 62 -4.84 -8.68 -7.83
N ILE A 63 -5.78 -8.15 -7.04
CA ILE A 63 -5.83 -6.72 -6.68
C ILE A 63 -4.57 -6.32 -5.92
N TYR A 64 -4.15 -7.12 -4.94
CA TYR A 64 -2.93 -6.87 -4.19
C TYR A 64 -1.69 -6.78 -5.08
N ARG A 65 -1.62 -7.62 -6.12
CA ARG A 65 -0.55 -7.61 -7.11
C ARG A 65 -0.60 -6.36 -7.99
N GLU A 66 -1.77 -5.96 -8.44
CA GLU A 66 -1.98 -4.74 -9.25
C GLU A 66 -1.53 -3.47 -8.50
N HIS A 67 -1.74 -3.43 -7.18
CA HIS A 67 -1.33 -2.33 -6.31
C HIS A 67 0.11 -2.45 -5.77
N THR A 68 0.83 -3.53 -6.09
CA THR A 68 2.21 -3.71 -5.63
C THR A 68 3.19 -3.05 -6.61
N ARG A 69 3.85 -1.99 -6.15
CA ARG A 69 4.98 -1.38 -6.87
C ARG A 69 6.16 -2.33 -6.97
N ASP A 70 6.89 -2.26 -8.08
CA ASP A 70 8.00 -3.15 -8.38
C ASP A 70 9.34 -2.46 -8.14
N TYR A 71 9.90 -2.63 -6.93
CA TYR A 71 11.17 -1.99 -6.56
C TYR A 71 12.42 -2.69 -7.09
N VAL A 72 12.26 -3.90 -7.64
CA VAL A 72 13.39 -4.70 -8.14
C VAL A 72 13.93 -4.17 -9.47
N HIS A 73 13.08 -3.50 -10.24
CA HIS A 73 13.38 -3.12 -11.63
C HIS A 73 13.49 -1.61 -11.86
N PHE A 74 13.72 -0.81 -10.81
CA PHE A 74 13.95 0.63 -11.00
C PHE A 74 15.30 0.93 -11.64
N SER A 75 15.29 1.83 -12.62
CA SER A 75 16.49 2.32 -13.31
C SER A 75 17.22 3.43 -12.54
N THR A 76 16.49 4.21 -11.74
CA THR A 76 17.03 5.36 -11.01
C THR A 76 17.33 4.97 -9.57
N SER A 77 18.55 5.27 -9.12
CA SER A 77 18.98 5.00 -7.75
C SER A 77 18.22 5.85 -6.73
N THR A 78 18.21 5.45 -5.45
CA THR A 78 17.52 6.26 -4.42
C THR A 78 18.31 7.54 -4.15
N HIS A 79 19.64 7.49 -4.30
CA HIS A 79 20.50 8.65 -4.23
C HIS A 79 20.13 9.70 -5.27
N ASP A 80 19.99 9.29 -6.54
CA ASP A 80 19.69 10.21 -7.64
C ASP A 80 18.32 10.87 -7.46
N LEU A 81 17.31 10.12 -7.01
CA LEU A 81 16.00 10.67 -6.67
C LEU A 81 16.08 11.72 -5.55
N TYR A 82 16.90 11.46 -4.54
CA TYR A 82 17.09 12.38 -3.43
C TYR A 82 17.77 13.69 -3.87
N GLU A 83 18.79 13.60 -4.72
CA GLU A 83 19.45 14.77 -5.31
C GLU A 83 18.51 15.54 -6.25
N GLU A 84 17.76 14.85 -7.11
CA GLU A 84 16.78 15.46 -8.00
C GLU A 84 15.66 16.17 -7.23
N TYR A 85 15.15 15.57 -6.17
CA TYR A 85 14.14 16.19 -5.30
C TYR A 85 14.69 17.50 -4.69
N ASN A 86 15.93 17.50 -4.22
CA ASN A 86 16.58 18.69 -3.65
C ASN A 86 16.86 19.80 -4.68
N LEU A 87 17.07 19.44 -5.95
CA LEU A 87 17.25 20.42 -7.03
C LEU A 87 15.93 21.03 -7.50
N THR A 88 14.84 20.27 -7.42
CA THR A 88 13.52 20.67 -7.92
C THR A 88 12.70 21.47 -6.90
N HIS A 89 12.96 21.30 -5.60
CA HIS A 89 12.21 21.96 -4.53
C HIS A 89 12.99 23.14 -3.93
N GLU A 90 12.30 24.26 -3.65
CA GLU A 90 12.92 25.48 -3.10
C GLU A 90 13.55 25.26 -1.71
N ILE A 91 13.02 24.29 -0.95
CA ILE A 91 13.51 23.93 0.37
C ILE A 91 14.08 22.51 0.27
N GLY A 92 15.41 22.41 0.27
CA GLY A 92 16.09 21.13 0.35
C GLY A 92 15.66 20.34 1.59
N ILE A 93 15.55 19.03 1.43
CA ILE A 93 15.20 18.08 2.48
C ILE A 93 16.48 17.51 3.10
N ILE A 94 16.37 17.11 4.36
CA ILE A 94 17.41 16.38 5.09
C ILE A 94 16.86 15.03 5.55
N PRO A 95 17.70 14.03 5.86
CA PRO A 95 17.26 12.71 6.33
C PRO A 95 16.27 12.74 7.51
N GLU A 96 16.38 13.72 8.40
CA GLU A 96 15.45 13.92 9.52
C GLU A 96 14.04 14.33 9.07
N SER A 97 13.92 15.02 7.93
CA SER A 97 12.63 15.35 7.34
C SER A 97 11.96 14.10 6.74
N LEU A 98 12.76 13.21 6.15
CA LEU A 98 12.31 11.91 5.68
C LEU A 98 11.89 10.99 6.81
N GLN A 99 12.47 11.11 8.01
CA GLN A 99 12.05 10.33 9.18
C GLN A 99 10.58 10.58 9.54
N VAL A 100 10.13 11.83 9.48
CA VAL A 100 8.71 12.17 9.75
C VAL A 100 7.79 11.55 8.68
N SER A 101 8.23 11.60 7.43
CA SER A 101 7.46 11.18 6.26
C SER A 101 7.42 9.65 6.06
N THR A 102 8.44 8.93 6.56
CA THR A 102 8.59 7.47 6.38
C THR A 102 8.40 6.68 7.67
N GLY A 103 8.49 7.32 8.84
CA GLY A 103 8.54 6.65 10.14
C GLY A 103 9.79 5.80 10.37
N ARG A 104 10.83 5.95 9.53
CA ARG A 104 12.08 5.17 9.62
C ARG A 104 13.14 5.88 10.44
N GLU A 105 14.03 5.11 11.04
CA GLU A 105 15.19 5.67 11.74
C GLU A 105 16.14 6.36 10.75
N VAL A 106 16.73 7.48 11.16
CA VAL A 106 17.65 8.29 10.33
C VAL A 106 18.81 7.45 9.78
N LEU A 107 19.34 6.50 10.55
CA LEU A 107 20.40 5.60 10.08
C LEU A 107 19.94 4.71 8.91
N ALA A 108 18.71 4.22 8.95
CA ALA A 108 18.14 3.40 7.87
C ALA A 108 17.87 4.25 6.61
N ILE A 109 17.43 5.49 6.80
CA ILE A 109 17.23 6.46 5.71
C ILE A 109 18.56 6.79 5.04
N ASN A 110 19.61 7.07 5.81
CA ASN A 110 20.94 7.34 5.27
C ASN A 110 21.47 6.15 4.45
N ARG A 111 21.22 4.91 4.90
CA ARG A 111 21.60 3.70 4.13
C ARG A 111 20.80 3.57 2.84
N ALA A 112 19.50 3.85 2.88
CA ALA A 112 18.65 3.85 1.70
C ALA A 112 19.12 4.89 0.67
N ILE A 113 19.42 6.12 1.09
CA ILE A 113 19.91 7.19 0.21
C ILE A 113 21.31 6.88 -0.33
N SER A 114 22.16 6.18 0.43
CA SER A 114 23.51 5.81 -0.02
C SER A 114 23.52 4.59 -0.95
N ASP A 115 22.37 4.02 -1.26
CA ASP A 115 22.19 2.79 -2.07
C ASP A 115 23.15 1.66 -1.66
N ASP A 116 23.30 1.44 -0.34
CA ASP A 116 24.04 0.27 0.18
C ASP A 116 23.41 -1.00 -0.42
N GLU A 117 24.19 -1.88 -1.05
CA GLU A 117 23.69 -3.09 -1.73
C GLU A 117 22.81 -3.96 -0.82
N LYS A 118 23.03 -3.93 0.50
CA LYS A 118 22.19 -4.66 1.48
C LYS A 118 20.86 -3.98 1.79
N SER A 119 20.69 -2.73 1.36
CA SER A 119 19.49 -1.91 1.53
C SER A 119 18.60 -1.89 0.29
N ILE A 120 19.10 -2.34 -0.87
CA ILE A 120 18.30 -2.48 -2.08
C ILE A 120 17.18 -3.51 -1.78
N ASN A 121 15.92 -3.06 -1.87
CA ASN A 121 14.70 -3.77 -1.47
C ASN A 121 14.39 -3.85 0.04
N ALA A 122 15.12 -3.15 0.90
CA ALA A 122 14.73 -3.01 2.30
C ALA A 122 13.49 -2.11 2.42
N LYS A 123 12.65 -2.36 3.43
CA LYS A 123 11.42 -1.56 3.65
C LYS A 123 11.71 -0.06 3.74
N ALA A 124 12.83 0.31 4.37
CA ALA A 124 13.23 1.72 4.50
C ALA A 124 13.53 2.36 3.13
N THR A 125 14.17 1.63 2.22
CA THR A 125 14.44 2.09 0.86
C THR A 125 13.15 2.29 0.08
N ASN A 126 12.23 1.32 0.14
CA ASN A 126 10.92 1.45 -0.52
C ASN A 126 10.12 2.64 0.02
N ASP A 127 10.15 2.88 1.34
CA ASP A 127 9.46 4.05 1.93
C ASP A 127 10.13 5.38 1.56
N VAL A 128 11.46 5.47 1.56
CA VAL A 128 12.17 6.70 1.13
C VAL A 128 11.87 7.00 -0.33
N ARG A 129 11.87 5.99 -1.20
CA ARG A 129 11.50 6.15 -2.60
C ARG A 129 10.08 6.62 -2.77
N ASP A 130 9.12 6.00 -2.08
CA ASP A 130 7.73 6.47 -2.12
C ASP A 130 7.62 7.91 -1.63
N ALA A 131 8.34 8.29 -0.57
CA ALA A 131 8.32 9.66 -0.07
C ALA A 131 8.76 10.66 -1.15
N LEU A 132 9.82 10.35 -1.89
CA LEU A 132 10.39 11.22 -2.92
C LEU A 132 9.54 11.23 -4.21
N GLU A 133 9.18 10.05 -4.73
CA GLU A 133 8.47 9.92 -6.01
C GLU A 133 7.01 10.39 -5.94
N LEU A 134 6.37 10.29 -4.77
CA LEU A 134 4.98 10.69 -4.56
C LEU A 134 4.81 12.07 -3.95
N ASP A 135 5.90 12.80 -3.72
CA ASP A 135 5.92 14.09 -3.04
C ASP A 135 5.30 14.05 -1.62
N LEU A 136 5.50 12.94 -0.91
CA LEU A 136 4.94 12.70 0.42
C LEU A 136 5.82 13.27 1.54
N ILE A 137 6.46 14.42 1.28
CA ILE A 137 7.37 15.08 2.21
C ILE A 137 6.83 16.46 2.51
N SER A 138 6.54 16.73 3.78
CA SER A 138 6.09 18.07 4.17
C SER A 138 7.27 18.94 4.61
N PRO A 139 7.64 19.99 3.86
CA PRO A 139 8.75 20.88 4.24
C PRO A 139 8.42 21.75 5.46
N LYS A 140 7.14 21.83 5.85
CA LYS A 140 6.66 22.60 7.02
C LYS A 140 5.79 21.74 7.91
N ARG A 141 5.91 21.92 9.22
CA ARG A 141 4.99 21.30 10.19
C ARG A 141 3.65 22.03 10.13
N SER A 142 2.63 21.36 9.57
CA SER A 142 1.23 21.81 9.49
C SER A 142 0.29 20.66 9.85
N LEU A 143 -1.01 20.89 9.98
CA LEU A 143 -1.97 19.79 10.12
C LEU A 143 -1.95 18.86 8.90
N ASP A 144 -1.75 19.41 7.70
CA ASP A 144 -1.61 18.63 6.47
C ASP A 144 -0.36 17.73 6.49
N SER A 145 0.72 18.15 7.17
CA SER A 145 1.92 17.32 7.31
C SER A 145 1.71 16.00 8.05
N ILE A 146 0.60 15.85 8.78
CA ILE A 146 0.20 14.59 9.44
C ILE A 146 -0.33 13.58 8.42
N PHE A 147 -0.81 14.03 7.27
CA PHE A 147 -1.39 13.21 6.22
C PHE A 147 -0.48 13.12 4.99
N ASN A 148 0.40 14.10 4.80
CA ASN A 148 1.40 14.08 3.74
C ASN A 148 2.61 13.20 4.13
N ASN A 149 2.41 11.88 4.15
CA ASN A 149 3.44 10.87 4.46
C ASN A 149 3.12 9.49 3.88
N VAL A 150 4.12 8.61 3.90
CA VAL A 150 4.05 7.25 3.34
C VAL A 150 3.02 6.37 4.06
N MET A 151 2.86 6.52 5.38
CA MET A 151 1.93 5.68 6.15
C MET A 151 0.47 6.00 5.82
N ALA A 152 0.16 7.28 5.63
CA ALA A 152 -1.15 7.75 5.17
C ALA A 152 -1.46 7.22 3.77
N TYR A 153 -0.53 7.35 2.83
CA TYR A 153 -0.67 6.80 1.48
C TYR A 153 -0.93 5.28 1.49
N GLN A 154 -0.13 4.52 2.24
CA GLN A 154 -0.30 3.07 2.39
C GLN A 154 -1.63 2.67 3.04
N GLU A 155 -2.17 3.52 3.91
CA GLU A 155 -3.49 3.30 4.50
C GLU A 155 -4.58 3.50 3.45
N LEU A 156 -4.55 4.59 2.67
CA LEU A 156 -5.50 4.80 1.57
C LEU A 156 -5.44 3.68 0.53
N ASP A 157 -4.23 3.22 0.17
CA ASP A 157 -4.03 2.11 -0.76
C ASP A 157 -4.70 0.82 -0.25
N ARG A 158 -4.55 0.53 1.05
CA ARG A 158 -5.25 -0.59 1.71
C ARG A 158 -6.76 -0.43 1.69
N ARG A 159 -7.27 0.78 1.98
CA ARG A 159 -8.71 1.05 1.94
C ARG A 159 -9.28 0.93 0.53
N LEU A 160 -8.54 1.34 -0.49
CA LEU A 160 -8.92 1.21 -1.89
C LEU A 160 -8.97 -0.26 -2.32
N MET A 161 -7.91 -1.03 -2.06
CA MET A 161 -7.88 -2.48 -2.34
C MET A 161 -9.06 -3.21 -1.67
N ARG A 162 -9.35 -2.87 -0.41
CA ARG A 162 -10.49 -3.45 0.32
C ARG A 162 -11.83 -3.06 -0.28
N ALA A 163 -11.99 -1.81 -0.70
CA ALA A 163 -13.20 -1.31 -1.35
C ALA A 163 -13.43 -1.97 -2.72
N GLN A 164 -12.37 -2.21 -3.49
CA GLN A 164 -12.45 -2.93 -4.77
C GLN A 164 -12.93 -4.38 -4.60
N ILE A 165 -12.59 -5.04 -3.49
CA ILE A 165 -13.09 -6.39 -3.20
C ILE A 165 -14.57 -6.40 -2.80
N GLY A 166 -15.10 -5.31 -2.24
CA GLY A 166 -16.50 -5.19 -1.87
C GLY A 166 -16.99 -6.30 -0.92
N ASP A 167 -18.02 -7.03 -1.32
CA ASP A 167 -18.63 -8.15 -0.57
C ASP A 167 -17.85 -9.47 -0.69
N GLY A 168 -16.78 -9.51 -1.49
CA GLY A 168 -15.98 -10.70 -1.78
C GLY A 168 -16.47 -11.54 -2.97
N LEU A 169 -17.62 -11.19 -3.56
CA LEU A 169 -18.17 -11.84 -4.75
C LEU A 169 -18.02 -10.94 -5.98
N ASN A 170 -18.35 -9.66 -5.84
CA ASN A 170 -18.35 -8.67 -6.91
C ASN A 170 -17.14 -7.73 -6.77
N ILE A 171 -16.13 -7.93 -7.63
CA ILE A 171 -14.99 -7.01 -7.69
C ILE A 171 -15.43 -5.73 -8.39
N LYS A 172 -15.06 -4.60 -7.81
CA LYS A 172 -15.19 -3.26 -8.36
C LYS A 172 -13.87 -2.82 -8.97
N THR A 173 -13.93 -2.23 -10.15
CA THR A 173 -12.78 -1.50 -10.72
C THR A 173 -12.58 -0.17 -10.00
N ILE A 174 -11.45 0.50 -10.23
CA ILE A 174 -11.24 1.88 -9.72
C ILE A 174 -12.35 2.81 -10.22
N TYR A 175 -12.81 2.64 -11.46
CA TYR A 175 -13.91 3.41 -12.02
C TYR A 175 -15.22 3.20 -11.26
N ASP A 176 -15.56 1.94 -10.92
CA ASP A 176 -16.76 1.64 -10.14
C ASP A 176 -16.71 2.27 -8.74
N VAL A 177 -15.56 2.19 -8.08
CA VAL A 177 -15.32 2.85 -6.78
C VAL A 177 -15.46 4.37 -6.90
N SER A 178 -14.92 4.97 -7.96
CA SER A 178 -15.05 6.39 -8.27
C SER A 178 -16.52 6.81 -8.44
N GLN A 179 -17.32 6.05 -9.20
CA GLN A 179 -18.74 6.36 -9.40
C GLN A 179 -19.55 6.29 -8.08
N GLU A 180 -19.28 5.30 -7.23
CA GLU A 180 -20.01 5.14 -5.97
C GLU A 180 -19.61 6.19 -4.92
N THR A 181 -18.32 6.48 -4.80
CA THR A 181 -17.79 7.43 -3.79
C THR A 181 -17.82 8.88 -4.25
N LYS A 182 -17.95 9.12 -5.56
CA LYS A 182 -17.76 10.42 -6.21
C LYS A 182 -16.36 10.99 -5.96
N ILE A 183 -15.36 10.14 -5.75
CA ILE A 183 -13.94 10.54 -5.73
C ILE A 183 -13.44 10.50 -7.17
N PRO A 184 -12.73 11.52 -7.65
CA PRO A 184 -12.17 11.51 -8.99
C PRO A 184 -11.29 10.28 -9.27
N THR A 185 -11.41 9.70 -10.46
CA THR A 185 -10.68 8.47 -10.83
C THR A 185 -9.17 8.67 -10.78
N ASP A 186 -8.69 9.83 -11.24
CA ASP A 186 -7.28 10.22 -11.18
C ASP A 186 -6.74 10.30 -9.75
N MET A 187 -7.57 10.74 -8.79
CA MET A 187 -7.21 10.72 -7.37
C MET A 187 -7.15 9.30 -6.80
N LEU A 188 -8.00 8.37 -7.26
CA LEU A 188 -7.93 6.97 -6.85
C LEU A 188 -6.77 6.21 -7.52
N GLU A 189 -6.41 6.57 -8.75
CA GLU A 189 -5.23 6.05 -9.45
C GLU A 189 -3.93 6.60 -8.86
N ASN A 190 -3.97 7.81 -8.29
CA ASN A 190 -2.83 8.44 -7.61
C ASN A 190 -3.22 8.98 -6.22
N LEU A 191 -3.31 8.06 -5.25
CA LEU A 191 -3.75 8.37 -3.88
C LEU A 191 -2.86 9.37 -3.13
N SER A 192 -1.62 9.61 -3.57
CA SER A 192 -0.78 10.63 -2.92
C SER A 192 -1.37 12.03 -3.03
N LEU A 193 -2.14 12.31 -4.10
CA LEU A 193 -2.86 13.57 -4.27
C LEU A 193 -3.81 13.86 -3.09
N ALA A 194 -4.46 12.83 -2.55
CA ALA A 194 -5.32 12.96 -1.39
C ALA A 194 -4.54 13.18 -0.08
N CYS A 195 -3.29 12.72 -0.01
CA CYS A 195 -2.44 12.86 1.18
C CYS A 195 -1.92 14.30 1.39
N HIS A 196 -1.91 15.14 0.35
CA HIS A 196 -1.34 16.48 0.42
C HIS A 196 -2.20 17.46 1.22
N HIS A 197 -3.48 17.14 1.42
CA HIS A 197 -4.43 17.97 2.16
C HIS A 197 -5.23 17.12 3.14
N LYS A 198 -5.38 17.61 4.38
CA LYS A 198 -6.13 16.92 5.42
C LYS A 198 -7.56 16.57 4.98
N ASP A 199 -8.28 17.56 4.46
CA ASP A 199 -9.71 17.39 4.14
C ASP A 199 -9.92 16.37 3.02
N ASP A 200 -9.01 16.32 2.05
CA ASP A 200 -9.04 15.33 0.97
C ASP A 200 -8.75 13.92 1.51
N PHE A 201 -7.71 13.78 2.33
CA PHE A 201 -7.39 12.50 2.97
C PHE A 201 -8.57 11.98 3.79
N GLU A 202 -9.13 12.81 4.67
CA GLU A 202 -10.24 12.41 5.56
C GLU A 202 -11.48 12.01 4.74
N ASN A 203 -11.80 12.77 3.70
CA ASN A 203 -12.91 12.48 2.80
C ASN A 203 -12.72 11.18 2.02
N VAL A 204 -11.54 10.96 1.42
CA VAL A 204 -11.21 9.73 0.69
C VAL A 204 -11.24 8.54 1.65
N TYR A 205 -10.60 8.65 2.80
CA TYR A 205 -10.57 7.60 3.82
C TYR A 205 -11.98 7.20 4.26
N ALA A 206 -12.83 8.17 4.62
CA ALA A 206 -14.18 7.93 5.09
C ALA A 206 -15.01 7.20 4.02
N LYS A 207 -15.02 7.70 2.78
CA LYS A 207 -15.78 7.13 1.67
C LYS A 207 -15.30 5.73 1.29
N LEU A 208 -14.00 5.48 1.27
CA LEU A 208 -13.47 4.13 1.01
C LEU A 208 -13.84 3.17 2.14
N THR A 209 -13.84 3.64 3.39
CA THR A 209 -14.25 2.85 4.56
C THR A 209 -15.74 2.50 4.52
N GLU A 210 -16.60 3.42 4.09
CA GLU A 210 -18.05 3.18 3.95
C GLU A 210 -18.38 2.06 2.95
N LEU A 211 -17.51 1.82 1.96
CA LEU A 211 -17.67 0.71 1.01
C LEU A 211 -17.27 -0.66 1.58
N GLN A 212 -16.66 -0.72 2.78
CA GLN A 212 -16.13 -1.95 3.36
C GLN A 212 -17.23 -2.68 4.14
N ILE A 213 -18.08 -3.37 3.39
CA ILE A 213 -19.12 -4.23 3.96
C ILE A 213 -18.56 -5.61 4.36
N PRO A 214 -19.12 -6.29 5.37
CA PRO A 214 -18.72 -7.65 5.73
C PRO A 214 -18.85 -8.62 4.56
N TYR A 215 -17.92 -9.56 4.47
CA TYR A 215 -17.94 -10.56 3.40
C TYR A 215 -19.12 -11.52 3.52
N GLN A 216 -19.80 -11.78 2.41
CA GLN A 216 -20.99 -12.63 2.37
C GLN A 216 -20.67 -14.05 1.87
N PHE A 217 -20.08 -14.88 2.74
CA PHE A 217 -19.85 -16.30 2.47
C PHE A 217 -20.89 -17.16 3.21
N ASN A 218 -22.16 -17.11 2.79
CA ASN A 218 -23.22 -17.99 3.30
C ASN A 218 -22.97 -19.48 2.95
#